data_AF-A0A8S9W500-F1
#
_entry.id   AF-A0A8S9W500-F1
#
_cell.length_a   1.000
_cell.length_b   1.000
_cell.length_c   1.000
_cell.angle_alpha   90.00
_cell.angle_beta   90.00
_cell.angle_gamma   90.00
#
_symmetry.space_group_name_H-M   'P 1'
#
loop_
_entity.id
_entity.type
_entity.pdbx_description
1 polymer ?
#
loop_
_entity_poly.entity_id
_entity_poly.type
_entity_poly.pdbx_seq_one_letter_code
_entity_poly.pdbx_strand_id
1 'polypeptide(L)'
;MLVGDVAMLAEAIIRKTCKELDIEVIDMAVNPDHVHFFIKYLPKYSVSYISKMLKGRSSRVLRKEFPHLKEWCGDHLWAPSCYHGSVGAGWDVVEKYISDILINMVYYIVLKKILWKIYIK
;
A
#
# COMPACT_ATOMS: atom_id res chain seq x y z
N MET A 1 0.87 -2.45 17.33
CA MET A 1 1.56 -3.11 16.18
C MET A 1 0.49 -3.41 15.16
N LEU A 2 0.79 -3.73 13.90
CA LEU A 2 -0.24 -4.15 12.95
C LEU A 2 -0.59 -5.61 13.21
N VAL A 3 -1.31 -5.87 14.30
CA VAL A 3 -1.70 -7.22 14.75
C VAL A 3 -3.14 -7.18 15.26
N GLY A 4 -3.82 -8.33 15.25
CA GLY A 4 -5.21 -8.45 15.69
C GLY A 4 -6.12 -7.44 15.00
N ASP A 5 -6.94 -6.74 15.79
CA ASP A 5 -7.92 -5.75 15.29
C ASP A 5 -7.28 -4.62 14.48
N VAL A 6 -6.05 -4.23 14.82
CA VAL A 6 -5.32 -3.19 14.09
C VAL A 6 -4.98 -3.66 12.67
N ALA A 7 -4.58 -4.92 12.52
CA ALA A 7 -4.29 -5.51 11.20
C ALA A 7 -5.55 -5.63 10.36
N MET A 8 -6.63 -6.16 10.95
CA MET A 8 -7.92 -6.33 10.27
C MET A 8 -8.48 -4.98 9.77
N LEU A 9 -8.43 -3.95 10.61
CA LEU A 9 -8.88 -2.62 10.21
C LEU A 9 -7.97 -2.00 9.14
N ALA A 10 -6.65 -2.18 9.25
CA ALA A 10 -5.71 -1.68 8.25
C ALA A 10 -5.99 -2.26 6.86
N GLU A 11 -6.15 -3.58 6.79
CA GLU A 11 -6.53 -4.30 5.57
C GLU A 11 -7.86 -3.77 5.00
N ALA A 12 -8.89 -3.63 5.84
CA ALA A 12 -10.20 -3.13 5.39
C ALA A 12 -10.11 -1.71 4.80
N ILE A 13 -9.35 -0.81 5.43
CA ILE A 13 -9.17 0.57 4.94
C ILE A 13 -8.40 0.59 3.61
N ILE A 14 -7.34 -0.21 3.50
CA ILE A 14 -6.51 -0.30 2.28
C ILE A 14 -7.36 -0.81 1.13
N ARG A 15 -8.07 -1.94 1.31
CA ARG A 15 -8.96 -2.50 0.27
C ARG A 15 -10.06 -1.52 -0.14
N LYS A 16 -10.70 -0.86 0.84
CA LYS A 16 -11.72 0.16 0.55
C LYS A 16 -11.14 1.32 -0.27
N THR A 17 -9.95 1.79 0.07
CA THR A 17 -9.30 2.89 -0.64
C THR A 17 -8.89 2.50 -2.05
N CYS A 18 -8.38 1.28 -2.25
CA CYS A 18 -8.11 0.76 -3.60
C CYS A 18 -9.40 0.70 -4.43
N LYS A 19 -10.49 0.20 -3.85
CA LYS A 19 -11.80 0.16 -4.53
C LYS A 19 -12.30 1.54 -4.94
N GLU A 20 -12.17 2.55 -4.08
CA GLU A 20 -12.54 3.94 -4.40
C GLU A 20 -11.67 4.57 -5.50
N LEU A 21 -10.45 4.06 -5.70
CA LEU A 21 -9.51 4.50 -6.74
C LEU A 21 -9.60 3.65 -8.03
N ASP A 22 -10.55 2.71 -8.11
CA ASP A 22 -10.67 1.75 -9.21
C ASP A 22 -9.40 0.89 -9.39
N ILE A 23 -8.82 0.48 -8.26
CA ILE A 23 -7.62 -0.36 -8.18
C ILE A 23 -8.03 -1.75 -7.70
N GLU A 24 -7.71 -2.76 -8.51
CA GLU A 24 -7.85 -4.17 -8.15
C GLU A 24 -6.71 -4.58 -7.22
N VAL A 25 -7.03 -5.17 -6.06
CA VAL A 25 -6.03 -5.77 -5.16
C VAL A 25 -5.95 -7.26 -5.49
N ILE A 26 -4.85 -7.69 -6.10
CA ILE A 26 -4.61 -9.09 -6.45
C ILE A 26 -4.36 -9.90 -5.18
N ASP A 27 -3.44 -9.43 -4.34
CA ASP A 27 -3.06 -10.09 -3.10
C ASP A 27 -2.52 -9.06 -2.08
N MET A 28 -2.66 -9.36 -0.79
CA MET A 28 -2.21 -8.48 0.30
C MET A 28 -1.88 -9.27 1.56
N ALA A 29 -0.74 -8.94 2.16
CA ALA A 29 -0.31 -9.45 3.46
C ALA A 29 -0.03 -8.29 4.42
N VAL A 30 -0.65 -8.34 5.59
CA VAL A 30 -0.41 -7.40 6.70
C VAL A 30 0.53 -8.06 7.71
N ASN A 31 1.74 -7.54 7.80
CA ASN A 31 2.74 -7.96 8.79
C ASN A 31 2.80 -6.94 9.94
N PRO A 32 3.32 -7.32 11.13
CA PRO A 32 3.33 -6.44 12.31
C PRO A 32 3.98 -5.06 12.11
N ASP A 33 4.94 -4.99 11.20
CA ASP A 33 5.78 -3.83 10.91
C ASP A 33 5.57 -3.21 9.51
N HIS A 34 4.92 -3.91 8.57
CA HIS A 34 4.68 -3.42 7.22
C HIS A 34 3.50 -4.12 6.53
N VAL A 35 3.01 -3.57 5.42
CA VAL A 35 2.00 -4.20 4.56
C VAL A 35 2.57 -4.34 3.15
N HIS A 36 2.45 -5.52 2.57
CA HIS A 36 2.78 -5.80 1.18
C HIS A 36 1.51 -6.09 0.39
N PHE A 37 1.39 -5.58 -0.82
CA PHE A 37 0.28 -5.92 -1.70
C PHE A 37 0.62 -5.79 -3.17
N PHE A 38 -0.08 -6.58 -3.96
CA PHE A 38 -0.08 -6.55 -5.41
C PHE A 38 -1.36 -5.88 -5.88
N ILE A 39 -1.22 -4.86 -6.71
CA ILE A 39 -2.35 -4.14 -7.30
C ILE A 39 -2.29 -4.16 -8.82
N LYS A 40 -3.45 -4.09 -9.42
CA LYS A 40 -3.65 -3.98 -10.85
C LYS A 40 -4.60 -2.83 -11.13
N TYR A 41 -4.21 -1.91 -12.00
CA TYR A 41 -5.02 -0.73 -12.31
C TYR A 41 -4.66 -0.11 -13.65
N LEU A 42 -5.58 0.65 -14.24
CA LEU A 42 -5.28 1.51 -15.39
C LEU A 42 -4.42 2.69 -14.94
N PRO A 43 -3.38 3.10 -15.70
CA PRO A 43 -2.37 4.10 -15.28
C PRO A 43 -2.89 5.55 -15.22
N LYS A 44 -4.01 5.77 -14.54
CA LYS A 44 -4.61 7.07 -14.26
C LYS A 44 -3.92 7.80 -13.10
N TYR A 45 -3.34 7.04 -12.18
CA TYR A 45 -2.68 7.55 -10.98
C TYR A 45 -1.21 7.11 -10.93
N SER A 46 -0.33 8.00 -10.47
CA SER A 46 1.05 7.60 -10.17
C SER A 46 1.08 6.70 -8.94
N VAL A 47 2.04 5.76 -8.89
CA VAL A 47 2.20 4.85 -7.75
C VAL A 47 2.47 5.61 -6.44
N SER A 48 3.19 6.73 -6.53
CA SER A 48 3.42 7.64 -5.41
C SER A 48 2.11 8.27 -4.89
N TYR A 49 1.19 8.65 -5.79
CA TYR A 49 -0.13 9.15 -5.41
C TYR A 49 -0.94 8.09 -4.69
N ILE A 50 -0.99 6.86 -5.23
CA ILE A 50 -1.68 5.72 -4.61
C ILE A 50 -1.12 5.48 -3.21
N SER A 51 0.21 5.38 -3.09
CA SER A 51 0.88 5.19 -1.81
C SER A 51 0.54 6.30 -0.80
N LYS A 52 0.50 7.57 -1.24
CA LYS A 52 0.11 8.70 -0.39
C LYS A 52 -1.32 8.56 0.13
N MET A 53 -2.27 8.20 -0.73
CA MET A 53 -3.67 8.02 -0.36
C MET A 53 -3.85 6.88 0.65
N LEU A 54 -3.23 5.73 0.38
CA LEU A 54 -3.29 4.56 1.25
C LEU A 54 -2.69 4.86 2.62
N LYS A 55 -1.49 5.45 2.68
CA LYS A 55 -0.81 5.80 3.94
C LYS A 55 -1.58 6.85 4.72
N GLY A 56 -2.04 7.92 4.05
CA GLY A 56 -2.73 9.03 4.70
C GLY A 56 -4.04 8.60 5.34
N ARG A 57 -4.89 7.89 4.58
CA ARG A 57 -6.21 7.48 5.06
C ARG A 57 -6.11 6.41 6.15
N SER A 58 -5.28 5.39 5.97
CA SER A 58 -5.09 4.35 7.00
C SER A 58 -4.49 4.92 8.29
N SER A 59 -3.48 5.80 8.21
CA SER A 59 -2.91 6.46 9.38
C SER A 59 -3.96 7.25 10.16
N ARG A 60 -4.77 8.05 9.47
CA ARG A 60 -5.81 8.88 10.11
C ARG A 60 -6.85 8.03 10.84
N VAL A 61 -7.37 6.99 10.18
CA VAL A 61 -8.44 6.16 10.77
C VAL A 61 -7.89 5.28 11.88
N LEU A 62 -6.79 4.55 11.65
CA LEU A 62 -6.20 3.65 12.66
C LEU A 62 -5.81 4.40 13.94
N ARG A 63 -5.22 5.59 13.83
CA ARG A 63 -4.84 6.38 15.02
C ARG A 63 -6.04 6.95 15.77
N LYS A 64 -7.18 7.14 15.09
CA LYS A 64 -8.43 7.57 15.72
C LYS A 64 -9.07 6.42 16.50
N GLU A 65 -9.17 5.25 15.88
CA GLU A 65 -9.80 4.05 16.48
C GLU A 65 -8.91 3.38 17.54
N PHE A 66 -7.58 3.50 17.39
CA PHE A 66 -6.61 2.90 18.30
C PHE A 66 -5.63 3.95 18.85
N PRO A 67 -6.04 4.78 19.84
CA PRO A 67 -5.20 5.84 20.41
C PRO A 67 -3.85 5.35 20.96
N HIS A 68 -3.79 4.11 21.45
CA HIS A 68 -2.57 3.45 21.94
C HIS A 68 -1.47 3.36 20.87
N LEU A 69 -1.79 3.42 19.58
CA LEU A 69 -0.80 3.46 18.51
C LEU A 69 0.12 4.69 18.59
N LYS A 70 -0.34 5.79 19.21
CA LYS A 70 0.45 7.03 19.38
C LYS A 70 1.75 6.77 20.15
N GLU A 71 1.70 5.90 21.16
CA GLU A 71 2.88 5.53 21.96
C GLU A 71 3.96 4.84 21.10
N TRP A 72 3.56 4.13 20.04
CA TRP A 72 4.48 3.27 19.28
C TRP A 72 4.97 3.93 17.99
N CYS A 73 4.25 4.93 17.47
CA CYS A 73 4.57 5.57 16.19
C CYS A 73 4.67 7.11 16.26
N GLY A 74 4.51 7.71 17.44
CA GLY A 74 4.56 9.16 17.62
C GLY A 74 3.51 9.86 16.77
N ASP A 75 3.94 10.77 15.88
CA ASP A 75 3.05 11.53 14.99
C ASP A 75 2.80 10.86 13.63
N HIS A 76 3.53 9.79 13.31
CA HIS A 76 3.48 9.17 11.98
C HIS A 76 3.43 7.64 12.06
N LEU A 77 2.32 7.05 11.64
CA LEU A 77 2.18 5.58 11.60
C LEU A 77 3.13 4.93 10.58
N TRP A 78 3.18 5.49 9.38
CA TRP A 78 3.98 4.97 8.27
C TRP A 78 5.28 5.74 8.11
N ALA A 79 6.34 5.06 7.67
CA ALA A 79 7.57 5.70 7.22
C ALA A 79 7.27 6.65 6.06
N PRO A 80 8.05 7.72 5.83
CA PRO A 80 7.83 8.62 4.69
C PRO A 80 8.06 7.93 3.34
N SER A 81 9.03 7.01 3.27
CA SER A 81 9.30 6.21 2.08
C SER A 81 8.27 5.08 1.89
N CYS A 82 8.22 4.57 0.65
CA CYS A 82 7.44 3.42 0.22
C CYS A 82 8.29 2.70 -0.84
N TYR A 83 8.23 1.37 -0.91
CA TYR A 83 8.80 0.65 -2.05
C TYR A 83 7.70 0.33 -3.04
N HIS A 84 7.97 0.54 -4.32
CA HIS A 84 7.11 0.11 -5.40
C HIS A 84 7.94 -0.46 -6.55
N GLY A 85 7.50 -1.61 -7.08
CA GLY A 85 8.12 -2.26 -8.23
C GLY A 85 7.06 -2.68 -9.23
N SER A 86 7.29 -2.46 -10.51
CA SER A 86 6.50 -3.10 -11.56
C SER A 86 6.75 -4.59 -11.52
N VAL A 87 5.69 -5.39 -11.44
CA VAL A 87 5.81 -6.83 -11.65
C VAL A 87 5.72 -7.03 -13.15
N GLY A 88 6.88 -7.14 -13.79
CA GLY A 88 6.99 -7.18 -15.24
C GLY A 88 6.23 -8.38 -15.81
N ALA A 89 5.54 -8.14 -16.91
CA ALA A 89 5.24 -9.21 -17.85
C ALA A 89 6.32 -9.21 -18.94
N GLY A 90 6.64 -10.40 -19.48
CA GLY A 90 7.69 -10.56 -20.48
C GLY A 90 7.47 -9.73 -21.76
N TRP A 91 8.41 -9.81 -22.71
CA TRP A 91 8.35 -9.10 -23.99
C TRP A 91 6.99 -9.23 -24.69
N ASP A 92 6.32 -10.37 -24.53
CA ASP A 92 5.00 -10.70 -25.05
C ASP A 92 3.89 -9.72 -24.61
N VAL A 93 4.02 -9.10 -23.43
CA VAL A 93 3.06 -8.09 -22.95
C VAL A 93 3.40 -6.69 -23.44
N VAL A 94 4.67 -6.41 -23.73
CA VAL A 94 5.08 -5.17 -24.41
C VAL A 94 4.51 -5.12 -25.83
N GLU A 95 4.49 -6.25 -26.53
CA GLU A 95 3.90 -6.35 -27.87
C GLU A 95 2.38 -6.11 -27.84
N LYS A 96 1.68 -6.69 -26.85
CA LYS A 96 0.28 -6.33 -26.55
C LYS A 96 0.10 -4.85 -26.18
N TYR A 97 1.08 -4.24 -25.52
CA TYR A 97 1.07 -2.82 -25.12
C TYR A 97 1.01 -1.86 -26.31
N ILE A 98 1.56 -2.27 -27.46
CA ILE A 98 1.54 -1.49 -28.70
C ILE A 98 0.18 -1.68 -29.42
N SER A 99 -0.47 -2.83 -29.24
CA SER A 99 -1.76 -3.15 -29.85
C SER A 99 -2.97 -2.62 -29.06
N ASP A 100 -2.92 -2.67 -27.72
CA ASP A 100 -4.08 -2.46 -26.85
C ASP A 100 -3.92 -1.20 -25.99
N ILE A 101 -4.84 -0.24 -26.13
CA ILE A 101 -4.85 1.06 -25.41
C ILE A 101 -5.17 0.90 -23.89
N LEU A 102 -5.64 -0.27 -23.45
CA LEU A 102 -6.16 -0.50 -22.08
C LEU A 102 -5.45 -1.66 -21.36
N ILE A 103 -4.12 -1.58 -21.23
CA ILE A 103 -3.40 -2.53 -20.36
C ILE A 103 -3.40 -2.04 -18.92
N ASN A 104 -3.95 -2.88 -18.05
CA ASN A 104 -3.83 -2.72 -16.61
C ASN A 104 -2.38 -3.00 -16.19
N MET A 105 -1.76 -2.06 -15.49
CA MET A 105 -0.41 -2.24 -14.94
C MET A 105 -0.49 -2.99 -13.62
N VAL A 106 0.40 -3.96 -13.42
CA VAL A 106 0.55 -4.69 -12.15
C VAL A 106 1.74 -4.14 -11.37
N TYR A 107 1.49 -3.71 -10.14
CA TYR A 107 2.51 -3.17 -9.25
C TYR A 107 2.51 -3.89 -7.91
N TYR A 108 3.71 -4.08 -7.39
CA TYR A 108 3.95 -4.48 -6.01
C TYR A 108 4.26 -3.24 -5.18
N ILE A 109 3.59 -3.07 -4.04
CA ILE A 109 3.75 -1.92 -3.14
C ILE A 109 4.02 -2.41 -1.71
N VAL A 110 4.90 -1.69 -1.01
CA VAL A 110 5.25 -1.95 0.40
C VAL A 110 5.09 -0.70 1.25
N LEU A 111 4.16 -0.76 2.21
CA LEU A 111 3.97 0.26 3.22
C LEU A 111 4.71 -0.14 4.49
N LYS A 112 5.86 0.48 4.75
CA LYS A 112 6.64 0.26 5.98
C LYS A 112 6.21 1.20 7.11
N LYS A 113 6.16 0.72 8.35
CA LYS A 113 6.07 1.59 9.54
C LYS A 113 7.39 2.31 9.81
N ILE A 114 7.31 3.39 10.59
CA ILE A 114 8.48 4.22 10.92
C ILE A 114 9.55 3.51 11.77
N LEU A 115 9.21 2.38 12.42
CA LEU A 115 10.07 1.63 13.33
C LEU A 115 11.40 1.15 12.71
N TRP A 116 11.49 1.07 11.38
CA TRP A 116 12.71 0.63 10.69
C TRP A 116 13.91 1.60 10.84
N LYS A 117 13.70 2.83 11.34
CA LYS A 117 14.80 3.76 11.67
C LYS A 117 15.47 3.50 13.02
N ILE A 118 14.88 2.69 13.90
CA ILE A 118 15.39 2.48 15.27
C ILE A 118 16.29 1.24 15.36
N TYR A 119 16.11 0.24 14.50
CA TYR A 119 16.88 -1.02 14.50
C TYR A 119 18.13 -1.04 13.59
N ILE A 120 18.59 0.13 13.11
CA ILE A 120 19.88 0.30 12.43
C ILE A 120 20.74 1.29 13.24
N LYS A 121 20.95 0.96 14.50
CA LYS A 121 22.04 1.48 15.33
C LYS A 121 22.67 0.32 16.09
#